data_AF-A0A970ZPJ6-F1
#
_entry.id   AF-A0A970ZPJ6-F1
#
_cell.length_a   1.000
_cell.length_b   1.000
_cell.length_c   1.000
_cell.angle_alpha   90.00
_cell.angle_beta   90.00
_cell.angle_gamma   90.00
#
_symmetry.space_group_name_H-M   'P 1'
#
loop_
_entity.id
_entity.type
_entity.pdbx_description
1 polymer ?
#
loop_
_entity_poly.entity_id
_entity_poly.type
_entity_poly.pdbx_seq_one_letter_code
_entity_poly.pdbx_strand_id
1 'polypeptide(L)'
;MEVLETLAVALGFATLAGLNLYLVVLVSGLAIQQGWVDVSTTYPDLMVLGDPLVVTAAGIFFFLEFFSDKIPWVDSLWDTVHTLIRPVGGGLLALQTLGPTDPGFEVVVAMLAGGATLVAHGFKSGTRLAINASPEPVSNIVASVSEDVAVLGGLALMTVNPVLSAVVCLVFLGISLYLTPKLFRRIRAFFWLVAHKAFALVSRPDAEKLLYAGLSSAEDQKLGRVLGGRKADPEWSAKILIGPCQRFPGFTAMTSGRLVAESSSPGCLHFVGCRWMRLYHAKLVLDGLEITQEPRFFSEDVVLYDLAGTRKLILRLPSGHRAMANRIVEHLIQRRDAALPMPSGRVMLAEAEGEKEVSADLV
;
A
#
# COMPACT_ATOMS: atom_id res chain seq x y z
N MET A 1 34.02 -10.22 20.64
CA MET A 1 33.50 -10.57 19.29
C MET A 1 32.40 -11.61 19.39
N GLU A 2 32.45 -12.53 20.36
CA GLU A 2 31.42 -13.55 20.60
C GLU A 2 29.97 -13.02 20.69
N VAL A 3 29.70 -11.99 21.51
CA VAL A 3 28.31 -11.47 21.67
C VAL A 3 27.73 -10.95 20.35
N LEU A 4 28.54 -10.29 19.51
CA LEU A 4 28.08 -9.78 18.22
C LEU A 4 27.73 -10.93 17.27
N GLU A 5 28.57 -11.97 17.23
CA GLU A 5 28.34 -13.16 16.40
C GLU A 5 27.11 -13.94 16.88
N THR A 6 26.95 -14.13 18.19
CA THR A 6 25.75 -14.76 18.77
C THR A 6 24.48 -13.98 18.40
N LEU A 7 24.48 -12.65 18.56
CA LEU A 7 23.34 -11.82 18.17
C LEU A 7 23.11 -11.82 16.65
N ALA A 8 24.18 -11.96 15.85
CA ALA A 8 24.08 -12.06 14.41
C ALA A 8 23.39 -13.38 13.99
N VAL A 9 23.76 -14.50 14.62
CA VAL A 9 23.10 -15.80 14.43
C VAL A 9 21.65 -15.75 14.91
N ALA A 10 21.38 -15.17 16.09
CA ALA A 10 20.03 -14.98 16.62
C ALA A 10 19.12 -14.21 15.66
N LEU A 11 19.62 -13.09 15.11
CA LEU A 11 18.91 -12.27 14.13
C LEU A 11 18.71 -13.01 12.80
N GLY A 12 19.71 -13.78 12.36
CA GLY A 12 19.64 -14.63 11.18
C GLY A 12 18.49 -15.63 11.30
N PHE A 13 18.49 -16.44 12.37
CA PHE A 13 17.41 -17.39 12.66
C PHE A 13 16.03 -16.71 12.73
N ALA A 14 15.91 -15.59 13.45
CA ALA A 14 14.66 -14.85 13.57
C ALA A 14 14.14 -14.36 12.20
N THR A 15 15.02 -13.77 11.38
CA THR A 15 14.63 -13.21 10.08
C THR A 15 14.23 -14.32 9.10
N LEU A 16 15.02 -15.39 9.04
CA LEU A 16 14.75 -16.53 8.14
C LEU A 16 13.52 -17.32 8.59
N ALA A 17 13.26 -17.43 9.90
CA ALA A 17 12.04 -18.04 10.42
C ALA A 17 10.77 -17.27 10.02
N GLY A 18 10.90 -15.96 9.81
CA GLY A 18 9.82 -15.14 9.25
C GLY A 18 9.49 -15.50 7.81
N LEU A 19 10.47 -15.96 7.03
CA LEU A 19 10.28 -16.46 5.66
C LEU A 19 9.80 -17.90 5.64
N ASN A 20 10.45 -18.82 6.36
CA ASN A 20 10.01 -20.20 6.50
C ASN A 20 10.58 -20.85 7.77
N LEU A 21 9.82 -20.80 8.88
CA LEU A 21 10.22 -21.35 10.18
C LEU A 21 10.56 -22.85 10.10
N TYR A 22 9.73 -23.63 9.39
CA TYR A 22 9.88 -25.07 9.36
C TYR A 22 11.09 -25.51 8.54
N LEU A 23 11.34 -24.84 7.42
CA LEU A 23 12.55 -25.07 6.63
C LEU A 23 13.80 -24.71 7.44
N VAL A 24 13.77 -23.61 8.20
CA VAL A 24 14.88 -23.20 9.08
C VAL A 24 15.21 -24.29 10.10
N VAL A 25 14.20 -24.80 10.82
CA VAL A 25 14.38 -25.87 11.81
C VAL A 25 14.85 -27.16 11.15
N LEU A 26 14.21 -27.55 10.04
CA LEU A 26 14.53 -28.79 9.31
C LEU A 26 15.99 -28.80 8.83
N VAL A 27 16.41 -27.75 8.13
CA VAL A 27 17.75 -27.68 7.52
C VAL A 27 18.82 -27.57 8.60
N SER A 28 18.58 -26.78 9.65
CA SER A 28 19.53 -26.65 10.76
C SER A 28 19.65 -27.96 11.53
N GLY A 29 18.54 -28.64 11.80
CA GLY A 29 18.53 -29.94 12.48
C GLY A 29 19.22 -31.04 11.67
N LEU A 30 18.98 -31.11 10.36
CA LEU A 30 19.70 -31.99 9.45
C LEU A 30 21.20 -31.68 9.44
N ALA A 31 21.58 -30.40 9.30
CA ALA A 31 22.98 -29.99 9.33
C ALA A 31 23.70 -30.41 10.62
N ILE A 32 23.02 -30.36 11.77
CA ILE A 32 23.54 -30.86 13.05
C ILE A 32 23.65 -32.39 13.05
N GLN A 33 22.60 -33.13 12.65
CA GLN A 33 22.61 -34.60 12.61
C GLN A 33 23.68 -35.17 11.65
N GLN A 34 23.91 -34.50 10.52
CA GLN A 34 24.90 -34.92 9.52
C GLN A 34 26.31 -34.39 9.82
N GLY A 35 26.49 -33.58 10.88
CA GLY A 35 27.79 -33.01 11.24
C GLY A 35 28.31 -31.98 10.23
N TRP A 36 27.43 -31.34 9.45
CA TRP A 36 27.82 -30.26 8.54
C TRP A 36 28.16 -28.97 9.29
N VAL A 37 27.55 -28.77 10.47
CA VAL A 37 27.80 -27.65 11.35
C VAL A 37 27.96 -28.18 12.77
N ASP A 38 29.08 -27.84 13.41
CA ASP A 38 29.29 -28.13 14.83
C ASP A 38 28.83 -26.94 15.66
N VAL A 39 27.67 -27.09 16.31
CA VAL A 39 27.12 -26.10 17.25
C VAL A 39 27.40 -26.48 18.70
N SER A 40 27.95 -27.66 18.97
CA SER A 40 28.04 -28.24 20.33
C SER A 40 28.90 -27.39 21.28
N THR A 41 29.88 -26.68 20.74
CA THR A 41 30.80 -25.83 21.51
C THR A 41 30.32 -24.40 21.62
N THR A 42 29.81 -23.83 20.53
CA THR A 42 29.51 -22.39 20.42
C THR A 42 28.05 -22.07 20.76
N TYR A 43 27.12 -22.97 20.41
CA TYR A 43 25.68 -22.81 20.62
C TYR A 43 25.05 -24.14 21.09
N PRO A 44 25.45 -24.66 22.26
CA PRO A 44 25.08 -26.01 22.70
C PRO A 44 23.57 -26.24 22.74
N ASP A 45 22.80 -25.22 23.07
CA ASP A 45 21.35 -25.28 23.19
C ASP A 45 20.63 -25.41 21.83
N LEU A 46 21.31 -25.13 20.70
CA LEU A 46 20.81 -25.43 19.35
C LEU A 46 20.86 -26.92 19.01
N MET A 47 21.59 -27.75 19.76
CA MET A 47 21.65 -29.20 19.53
C MET A 47 20.26 -29.84 19.56
N VAL A 48 19.30 -29.25 20.28
CA VAL A 48 17.90 -29.70 20.31
C VAL A 48 17.25 -29.71 18.93
N LEU A 49 17.70 -28.86 18.00
CA LEU A 49 17.19 -28.87 16.62
C LEU A 49 17.54 -30.15 15.88
N GLY A 50 18.63 -30.83 16.27
CA GLY A 50 19.03 -32.13 15.75
C GLY A 50 18.24 -33.31 16.32
N ASP A 51 17.32 -33.10 17.27
CA ASP A 51 16.49 -34.17 17.81
C ASP A 51 15.58 -34.79 16.71
N PRO A 52 15.51 -36.12 16.58
CA PRO A 52 14.73 -36.76 15.52
C PRO A 52 13.25 -36.37 15.50
N LEU A 53 12.63 -36.11 16.67
CA LEU A 53 11.24 -35.67 16.74
C LEU A 53 11.09 -34.25 16.21
N VAL A 54 12.01 -33.35 16.57
CA VAL A 54 12.02 -31.95 16.09
C VAL A 54 12.21 -31.90 14.58
N VAL A 55 13.19 -32.63 14.05
CA VAL A 55 13.46 -32.71 12.60
C VAL A 55 12.26 -33.31 11.86
N THR A 56 11.66 -34.39 12.38
CA THR A 56 10.50 -35.04 11.76
C THR A 56 9.28 -34.10 11.75
N ALA A 57 8.99 -33.43 12.88
CA ALA A 57 7.89 -32.47 12.95
C ALA A 57 8.12 -31.30 11.99
N ALA A 58 9.32 -30.72 11.97
CA ALA A 58 9.67 -29.64 11.05
C ALA A 58 9.53 -30.09 9.58
N GLY A 59 9.94 -31.33 9.26
CA GLY A 59 9.77 -31.91 7.93
C GLY A 59 8.31 -32.03 7.50
N ILE A 60 7.43 -32.50 8.39
CA ILE A 60 5.98 -32.60 8.12
C ILE A 60 5.38 -31.21 7.91
N PHE A 61 5.67 -30.26 8.80
CA PHE A 61 5.12 -28.90 8.67
C PHE A 61 5.68 -28.15 7.45
N PHE A 62 6.96 -28.33 7.12
CA PHE A 62 7.53 -27.79 5.89
C PHE A 62 6.86 -28.40 4.65
N PHE A 63 6.64 -29.71 4.64
CA PHE A 63 5.89 -30.36 3.57
C PHE A 63 4.51 -29.75 3.41
N LEU A 64 3.75 -29.61 4.51
CA LEU A 64 2.43 -28.96 4.47
C LEU A 64 2.50 -27.54 3.93
N GLU A 65 3.42 -26.71 4.41
CA GLU A 65 3.62 -25.34 3.93
C GLU A 65 3.93 -25.31 2.42
N PHE A 66 4.87 -26.14 1.96
CA PHE A 66 5.27 -26.19 0.55
C PHE A 66 4.11 -26.48 -0.40
N PHE A 67 3.16 -27.32 0.02
CA PHE A 67 1.94 -27.59 -0.75
C PHE A 67 0.85 -26.55 -0.55
N SER A 68 0.68 -26.03 0.66
CA SER A 68 -0.25 -24.93 0.96
C SER A 68 0.03 -23.71 0.11
N ASP A 69 1.32 -23.39 -0.12
CA ASP A 69 1.78 -22.28 -0.95
C ASP A 69 1.34 -22.37 -2.42
N LYS A 70 0.94 -23.55 -2.88
CA LYS A 70 0.53 -23.80 -4.27
C LYS A 70 -0.97 -23.68 -4.48
N ILE A 71 -1.75 -23.64 -3.41
CA ILE A 71 -3.20 -23.58 -3.46
C ILE A 71 -3.64 -22.17 -3.02
N PRO A 72 -4.23 -21.37 -3.93
CA PRO A 72 -4.76 -20.05 -3.57
C PRO A 72 -5.74 -20.15 -2.39
N TRP A 73 -5.71 -19.15 -1.51
CA TRP A 73 -6.51 -19.05 -0.28
C TRP A 73 -6.06 -19.95 0.88
N VAL A 74 -5.61 -21.18 0.58
CA VAL A 74 -5.01 -22.07 1.60
C VAL A 74 -3.71 -21.44 2.11
N ASP A 75 -2.90 -20.90 1.21
CA ASP A 75 -1.71 -20.11 1.52
C ASP A 75 -2.01 -18.95 2.51
N SER A 76 -3.09 -18.21 2.26
CA SER A 76 -3.48 -17.04 3.03
C SER A 76 -4.00 -17.43 4.42
N LEU A 77 -4.72 -18.54 4.52
CA LEU A 77 -5.16 -19.10 5.79
C LEU A 77 -3.96 -19.60 6.61
N TRP A 78 -3.02 -20.30 5.96
CA TRP A 78 -1.77 -20.74 6.57
C TRP A 78 -0.98 -19.53 7.11
N ASP A 79 -0.77 -18.49 6.30
CA ASP A 79 -0.05 -17.28 6.71
C ASP A 79 -0.74 -16.52 7.85
N THR A 80 -2.08 -16.58 7.92
CA THR A 80 -2.85 -15.97 9.01
C THR A 80 -2.53 -16.64 10.34
N VAL A 81 -2.58 -17.97 10.39
CA VAL A 81 -2.23 -18.75 11.60
C VAL A 81 -0.76 -18.49 11.98
N HIS A 82 0.12 -18.46 10.99
CA HIS A 82 1.55 -18.28 11.19
C HIS A 82 1.98 -16.86 11.56
N THR A 83 1.07 -15.89 11.49
CA THR A 83 1.29 -14.56 12.06
C THR A 83 1.48 -14.61 13.58
N LEU A 84 0.96 -15.66 14.25
CA LEU A 84 1.16 -15.91 15.68
C LEU A 84 2.30 -16.90 15.94
N ILE A 85 2.33 -18.02 15.20
CA ILE A 85 3.27 -19.11 15.44
C ILE A 85 4.71 -18.68 15.15
N ARG A 86 4.95 -17.96 14.05
CA ARG A 86 6.32 -17.63 13.62
C ARG A 86 7.03 -16.69 14.58
N PRO A 87 6.47 -15.56 15.02
CA PRO A 87 7.16 -14.69 15.98
C PRO A 87 7.57 -15.42 17.26
N VAL A 88 6.74 -16.35 17.74
CA VAL A 88 7.09 -17.22 18.87
C VAL A 88 8.25 -18.15 18.48
N GLY A 89 8.15 -18.87 17.36
CA GLY A 89 9.20 -19.78 16.90
C GLY A 89 10.55 -19.10 16.63
N GLY A 90 10.57 -17.93 15.99
CA GLY A 90 11.77 -17.16 15.74
C GLY A 90 12.38 -16.59 17.03
N GLY A 91 11.55 -16.19 17.99
CA GLY A 91 12.00 -15.83 19.33
C GLY A 91 12.64 -17.00 20.07
N LEU A 92 12.02 -18.18 20.03
CA LEU A 92 12.58 -19.40 20.64
C LEU A 92 13.91 -19.80 19.98
N LEU A 93 14.00 -19.77 18.66
CA LEU A 93 15.26 -20.04 17.96
C LEU A 93 16.36 -19.07 18.39
N ALA A 94 16.06 -17.77 18.47
CA ALA A 94 17.02 -16.78 18.96
C ALA A 94 17.45 -17.06 20.41
N LEU A 95 16.54 -17.46 21.30
CA LEU A 95 16.90 -17.83 22.67
C LEU A 95 17.84 -19.05 22.71
N GLN A 96 17.58 -20.09 21.91
CA GLN A 96 18.47 -21.25 21.84
C GLN A 96 19.89 -20.89 21.34
N THR A 97 20.06 -19.80 20.58
CA THR A 97 21.39 -19.33 20.18
C THR A 97 22.16 -18.66 21.32
N LEU A 98 21.48 -18.08 22.31
CA LEU A 98 22.13 -17.35 23.40
C LEU A 98 22.74 -18.29 24.43
N GLY A 99 22.09 -19.42 24.70
CA GLY A 99 22.38 -20.24 25.88
C GLY A 99 22.01 -19.54 27.19
N PRO A 100 22.44 -20.09 28.34
CA PRO A 100 22.16 -19.52 29.66
C PRO A 100 22.71 -18.11 29.81
N THR A 101 21.84 -17.11 29.96
CA THR A 101 22.23 -15.69 30.11
C THR A 101 21.34 -14.97 31.13
N ASP A 102 21.51 -13.66 31.25
CA ASP A 102 20.65 -12.84 32.11
C ASP A 102 19.18 -12.88 31.63
N PRO A 103 18.20 -13.17 32.51
CA PRO A 103 16.79 -13.24 32.13
C PRO A 103 16.25 -11.95 31.49
N GLY A 104 16.76 -10.78 31.92
CA GLY A 104 16.38 -9.50 31.31
C GLY A 104 16.85 -9.39 29.87
N PHE A 105 18.06 -9.86 29.58
CA PHE A 105 18.60 -9.93 28.23
C PHE A 105 17.85 -10.92 27.34
N GLU A 106 17.49 -12.11 27.85
CA GLU A 106 16.67 -13.09 27.13
C GLU A 106 15.34 -12.49 26.66
N VAL A 107 14.63 -11.79 27.55
CA VAL A 107 13.36 -11.12 27.21
C VAL A 107 13.56 -10.11 26.09
N VAL A 108 14.60 -9.28 26.16
CA VAL A 108 14.90 -8.29 25.12
C VAL A 108 15.18 -8.96 23.78
N VAL A 109 16.01 -10.02 23.76
CA VAL A 109 16.34 -10.73 22.52
C VAL A 109 15.10 -11.43 21.95
N ALA A 110 14.29 -12.09 22.77
CA ALA A 110 13.05 -12.73 22.33
C ALA A 110 12.07 -11.72 21.71
N MET A 111 11.93 -10.53 22.31
CA MET A 111 11.09 -9.45 21.78
C MET A 111 11.60 -8.94 20.42
N LEU A 112 12.91 -8.70 20.31
CA LEU A 112 13.52 -8.22 19.07
C LEU A 112 13.47 -9.28 17.97
N ALA A 113 13.77 -10.53 18.28
CA ALA A 113 13.70 -11.66 17.37
C ALA A 113 12.27 -11.94 16.89
N GLY A 114 11.30 -11.97 17.81
CA GLY A 114 9.89 -12.10 17.45
C GLY A 114 9.41 -10.94 16.56
N GLY A 115 9.86 -9.71 16.84
CA GLY A 115 9.61 -8.54 16.00
C GLY A 115 10.22 -8.64 14.59
N ALA A 116 11.49 -9.04 14.48
CA ALA A 116 12.16 -9.28 13.20
C ALA A 116 11.45 -10.35 12.38
N THR A 117 11.06 -11.45 13.03
CA THR A 117 10.29 -12.54 12.45
C THR A 117 8.94 -12.06 11.91
N LEU A 118 8.22 -11.25 12.69
CA LEU A 118 6.94 -10.66 12.29
C LEU A 118 7.09 -9.72 11.08
N VAL A 119 8.15 -8.91 11.04
CA VAL A 119 8.43 -8.01 9.91
C VAL A 119 8.69 -8.80 8.63
N ALA A 120 9.54 -9.83 8.71
CA ALA A 120 9.85 -10.71 7.58
C ALA A 120 8.60 -11.47 7.09
N HIS A 121 7.82 -12.06 7.99
CA HIS A 121 6.57 -12.75 7.68
C HIS A 121 5.52 -11.80 7.09
N GLY A 122 5.38 -10.59 7.65
CA GLY A 122 4.46 -9.57 7.17
C GLY A 122 4.79 -9.09 5.75
N PHE A 123 6.07 -9.05 5.39
CA PHE A 123 6.49 -8.77 4.03
C PHE A 123 6.13 -9.92 3.08
N LYS A 124 6.47 -11.18 3.43
CA LYS A 124 6.11 -12.40 2.68
C LYS A 124 4.59 -12.48 2.41
N SER A 125 3.79 -12.53 3.46
CA SER A 125 2.32 -12.62 3.37
C SER A 125 1.70 -11.43 2.62
N GLY A 126 2.25 -10.22 2.81
CA GLY A 126 1.84 -9.04 2.04
C GLY A 126 2.10 -9.19 0.54
N THR A 127 3.26 -9.75 0.16
CA THR A 127 3.58 -9.98 -1.27
C THR A 127 2.69 -11.05 -1.89
N ARG A 128 2.39 -12.13 -1.15
CA ARG A 128 1.45 -13.17 -1.58
C ARG A 128 0.05 -12.63 -1.80
N LEU A 129 -0.44 -11.79 -0.89
CA LEU A 129 -1.75 -11.15 -1.06
C LEU A 129 -1.81 -10.25 -2.31
N ALA A 130 -0.69 -9.63 -2.68
CA ALA A 130 -0.61 -8.85 -3.92
C ALA A 130 -0.55 -9.74 -5.18
N ILE A 131 0.14 -10.90 -5.12
CA ILE A 131 0.16 -11.88 -6.21
C ILE A 131 -1.24 -12.49 -6.38
N ASN A 132 -1.90 -12.88 -5.29
CA ASN A 132 -3.24 -13.47 -5.33
C ASN A 132 -4.35 -12.52 -5.81
N ALA A 133 -4.08 -11.21 -5.91
CA ALA A 133 -5.00 -10.28 -6.57
C ALA A 133 -5.16 -10.60 -8.07
N SER A 134 -4.20 -11.30 -8.67
CA SER A 134 -4.26 -11.87 -10.02
C SER A 134 -3.66 -13.29 -9.98
N PRO A 135 -4.47 -14.32 -9.72
CA PRO A 135 -3.98 -15.67 -9.46
C PRO A 135 -3.32 -16.26 -10.72
N GLU A 136 -2.00 -16.11 -10.81
CA GLU A 136 -1.16 -16.73 -11.82
C GLU A 136 -0.32 -17.83 -11.14
N PRO A 137 -0.59 -19.12 -11.41
CA PRO A 137 0.06 -20.23 -10.71
C PRO A 137 1.60 -20.16 -10.73
N VAL A 138 2.17 -19.65 -11.82
CA VAL A 138 3.62 -19.48 -12.00
C VAL A 138 4.18 -18.47 -10.98
N SER A 139 3.50 -17.35 -10.75
CA SER A 139 3.95 -16.31 -9.83
C SER A 139 3.99 -16.79 -8.37
N ASN A 140 3.00 -17.58 -7.95
CA ASN A 140 2.99 -18.19 -6.61
C ASN A 140 4.10 -19.23 -6.44
N ILE A 141 4.33 -20.08 -7.46
CA ILE A 141 5.44 -21.04 -7.43
C ILE A 141 6.78 -20.32 -7.34
N VAL A 142 7.02 -19.32 -8.18
CA VAL A 142 8.28 -18.57 -8.21
C VAL A 142 8.52 -17.86 -6.87
N ALA A 143 7.49 -17.25 -6.28
CA ALA A 143 7.60 -16.60 -4.98
C ALA A 143 7.97 -17.60 -3.88
N SER A 144 7.23 -18.71 -3.74
CA SER A 144 7.48 -19.75 -2.74
C SER A 144 8.88 -20.38 -2.88
N VAL A 145 9.29 -20.72 -4.11
CA VAL A 145 10.64 -21.27 -4.36
C VAL A 145 11.75 -20.24 -4.06
N SER A 146 11.52 -18.96 -4.39
CA SER A 146 12.50 -17.90 -4.09
C SER A 146 12.66 -17.69 -2.59
N GLU A 147 11.59 -17.83 -1.81
CA GLU A 147 11.63 -17.79 -0.35
C GLU A 147 12.45 -18.94 0.21
N ASP A 148 12.23 -20.17 -0.25
CA ASP A 148 12.98 -21.34 0.19
C ASP A 148 14.47 -21.23 -0.15
N VAL A 149 14.80 -20.76 -1.35
CA VAL A 149 16.19 -20.49 -1.76
C VAL A 149 16.83 -19.40 -0.89
N ALA A 150 16.08 -18.34 -0.56
CA ALA A 150 16.57 -17.29 0.33
C ALA A 150 16.84 -17.81 1.73
N VAL A 151 16.00 -18.72 2.24
CA VAL A 151 16.20 -19.37 3.54
C VAL A 151 17.45 -20.26 3.53
N LEU A 152 17.58 -21.15 2.54
CA LEU A 152 18.75 -22.02 2.39
C LEU A 152 20.04 -21.21 2.24
N GLY A 153 20.03 -20.20 1.37
CA GLY A 153 21.17 -19.30 1.16
C GLY A 153 21.50 -18.48 2.41
N GLY A 154 20.50 -18.02 3.15
CA GLY A 154 20.67 -17.30 4.41
C GLY A 154 21.28 -18.16 5.51
N LEU A 155 20.84 -19.42 5.65
CA LEU A 155 21.44 -20.38 6.58
C LEU A 155 22.89 -20.70 6.20
N ALA A 156 23.15 -20.96 4.92
CA ALA A 156 24.52 -21.22 4.45
C ALA A 156 25.43 -19.99 4.64
N LEU A 157 24.93 -18.78 4.42
CA LEU A 157 25.69 -17.56 4.68
C LEU A 157 25.95 -17.37 6.18
N MET A 158 24.98 -17.72 7.03
CA MET A 158 25.10 -17.65 8.48
C MET A 158 26.20 -18.56 9.03
N THR A 159 26.42 -19.74 8.44
CA THR A 159 27.50 -20.65 8.87
C THR A 159 28.89 -20.16 8.43
N VAL A 160 28.99 -19.51 7.27
CA VAL A 160 30.27 -19.01 6.74
C VAL A 160 30.66 -17.66 7.35
N ASN A 161 29.70 -16.74 7.49
CA ASN A 161 29.93 -15.40 8.01
C ASN A 161 28.66 -14.86 8.70
N PRO A 162 28.51 -15.08 10.03
CA PRO A 162 27.35 -14.64 10.79
C PRO A 162 27.09 -13.13 10.67
N VAL A 163 28.14 -12.32 10.74
CA VAL A 163 28.03 -10.85 10.70
C VAL A 163 27.50 -10.38 9.34
N LEU A 164 28.00 -10.94 8.24
CA LEU A 164 27.49 -10.63 6.90
C LEU A 164 26.04 -11.07 6.75
N SER A 165 25.67 -12.26 7.26
CA SER A 165 24.29 -12.72 7.28
C SER A 165 23.38 -11.76 8.04
N ALA A 166 23.80 -11.27 9.21
CA ALA A 166 23.06 -10.27 9.97
C ALA A 166 22.91 -8.94 9.23
N VAL A 167 23.95 -8.46 8.54
CA VAL A 167 23.85 -7.26 7.70
C VAL A 167 22.83 -7.44 6.59
N VAL A 168 22.85 -8.58 5.88
CA VAL A 168 21.85 -8.90 4.84
C VAL A 168 20.44 -8.96 5.43
N CYS A 169 20.27 -9.58 6.60
CA CYS A 169 18.99 -9.63 7.31
C CYS A 169 18.50 -8.23 7.70
N LEU A 170 19.37 -7.36 8.24
CA LEU A 170 19.02 -5.97 8.58
C LEU A 170 18.60 -5.16 7.35
N VAL A 171 19.30 -5.32 6.23
CA VAL A 171 18.94 -4.67 4.97
C VAL A 171 17.57 -5.16 4.50
N PHE A 172 17.34 -6.48 4.51
CA PHE A 172 16.05 -7.07 4.17
C PHE A 172 14.91 -6.57 5.07
N LEU A 173 15.11 -6.52 6.39
CA LEU A 173 14.14 -5.99 7.35
C LEU A 173 13.88 -4.49 7.12
N GLY A 174 14.91 -3.71 6.83
CA GLY A 174 14.78 -2.29 6.49
C GLY A 174 13.96 -2.07 5.22
N ILE A 175 14.23 -2.85 4.17
CA ILE A 175 13.42 -2.86 2.93
C ILE A 175 11.99 -3.26 3.23
N SER A 176 11.79 -4.32 4.03
CA SER A 176 10.47 -4.81 4.43
C SER A 176 9.65 -3.74 5.16
N LEU A 177 10.23 -3.11 6.18
CA LEU A 177 9.60 -2.01 6.92
C LEU A 177 9.25 -0.82 6.03
N TYR A 178 10.08 -0.51 5.04
CA TYR A 178 9.84 0.57 4.09
C TYR A 178 8.74 0.26 3.06
N LEU A 179 8.70 -0.97 2.55
CA LEU A 179 7.79 -1.38 1.48
C LEU A 179 6.42 -1.86 2.00
N THR A 180 6.34 -2.51 3.15
CA THR A 180 5.08 -3.06 3.71
C THR A 180 3.97 -2.00 3.82
N PRO A 181 4.18 -0.78 4.32
CA PRO A 181 3.14 0.26 4.35
C PRO A 181 2.68 0.73 2.96
N LYS A 182 3.53 0.62 1.94
CA LYS A 182 3.17 0.94 0.55
C LYS A 182 2.33 -0.18 -0.05
N LEU A 183 2.72 -1.43 0.23
CA LEU A 183 2.02 -2.63 -0.22
C LEU A 183 0.61 -2.70 0.39
N PHE A 184 0.50 -2.51 1.70
CA PHE A 184 -0.78 -2.52 2.41
C PHE A 184 -1.75 -1.46 1.88
N ARG A 185 -1.25 -0.26 1.54
CA ARG A 185 -2.08 0.79 0.92
C ARG A 185 -2.63 0.37 -0.44
N ARG A 186 -1.82 -0.30 -1.27
CA ARG A 186 -2.25 -0.80 -2.59
C ARG A 186 -3.28 -1.91 -2.45
N ILE A 187 -3.04 -2.86 -1.56
CA ILE A 187 -3.95 -3.98 -1.28
C ILE A 187 -5.30 -3.46 -0.79
N ARG A 188 -5.30 -2.56 0.20
CA ARG A 188 -6.54 -1.94 0.71
C ARG A 188 -7.32 -1.21 -0.37
N ALA A 189 -6.63 -0.48 -1.24
CA ALA A 189 -7.25 0.22 -2.36
C ALA A 189 -7.87 -0.74 -3.39
N PHE A 190 -7.22 -1.86 -3.68
CA PHE A 190 -7.75 -2.91 -4.55
C PHE A 190 -9.01 -3.55 -3.97
N PHE A 191 -8.98 -4.02 -2.72
CA PHE A 191 -10.16 -4.60 -2.08
C PHE A 191 -11.31 -3.61 -1.95
N TRP A 192 -11.03 -2.33 -1.73
CA TRP A 192 -12.05 -1.28 -1.75
C TRP A 192 -12.74 -1.19 -3.12
N LEU A 193 -11.99 -1.21 -4.22
CA LEU A 193 -12.56 -1.22 -5.59
C LEU A 193 -13.38 -2.47 -5.87
N VAL A 194 -12.88 -3.64 -5.50
CA VAL A 194 -13.57 -4.93 -5.70
C VAL A 194 -14.89 -4.96 -4.92
N ALA A 195 -14.88 -4.58 -3.65
CA ALA A 195 -16.09 -4.55 -2.81
C ALA A 195 -17.14 -3.59 -3.39
N HIS A 196 -16.74 -2.41 -3.86
CA HIS A 196 -17.68 -1.46 -4.45
C HIS A 196 -18.20 -1.90 -5.83
N LYS A 197 -17.40 -2.60 -6.64
CA LYS A 197 -17.87 -3.22 -7.89
C LYS A 197 -18.90 -4.31 -7.63
N ALA A 198 -18.63 -5.20 -6.66
CA ALA A 198 -19.57 -6.25 -6.26
C ALA A 198 -20.89 -5.65 -5.75
N PHE A 199 -20.82 -4.62 -4.92
CA PHE A 199 -22.00 -3.90 -4.45
C PHE A 199 -22.78 -3.25 -5.60
N ALA A 200 -22.10 -2.61 -6.56
CA ALA A 200 -22.75 -1.98 -7.71
C ALA A 200 -23.50 -2.98 -8.62
N LEU A 201 -22.96 -4.19 -8.80
CA LEU A 201 -23.63 -5.27 -9.54
C LEU A 201 -24.94 -5.71 -8.88
N VAL A 202 -24.98 -5.70 -7.54
CA VAL A 202 -26.15 -6.12 -6.75
C VAL A 202 -27.19 -5.00 -6.64
N SER A 203 -26.76 -3.76 -6.39
CA SER A 203 -27.66 -2.69 -5.94
C SER A 203 -28.18 -1.75 -7.02
N ARG A 204 -27.76 -1.87 -8.30
CA ARG A 204 -28.03 -0.90 -9.40
C ARG A 204 -28.19 0.55 -8.87
N PRO A 205 -27.16 1.09 -8.21
CA PRO A 205 -27.34 2.32 -7.44
C PRO A 205 -27.66 3.50 -8.37
N ASP A 206 -28.70 4.25 -8.03
CA ASP A 206 -29.02 5.52 -8.70
C ASP A 206 -27.82 6.45 -8.59
N ALA A 207 -27.34 6.94 -9.73
CA ALA A 207 -26.14 7.76 -9.77
C ALA A 207 -26.29 9.11 -9.04
N GLU A 208 -27.52 9.55 -8.72
CA GLU A 208 -27.78 10.71 -7.83
C GLU A 208 -27.48 10.40 -6.36
N LYS A 209 -27.89 9.23 -5.84
CA LYS A 209 -27.64 8.86 -4.44
C LYS A 209 -26.16 8.76 -4.10
N LEU A 210 -25.33 8.49 -5.10
CA LEU A 210 -23.87 8.38 -4.97
C LEU A 210 -23.15 9.73 -4.97
N LEU A 211 -23.73 10.75 -5.60
CA LEU A 211 -23.26 12.14 -5.59
C LEU A 211 -23.74 12.91 -4.34
N TYR A 212 -24.76 12.42 -3.64
CA TYR A 212 -25.34 13.10 -2.47
C TYR A 212 -25.22 12.34 -1.15
N ALA A 213 -24.45 11.24 -1.08
CA ALA A 213 -24.22 10.59 0.19
C ALA A 213 -23.58 11.61 1.15
N GLY A 214 -24.24 11.98 2.25
CA GLY A 214 -23.80 13.06 3.14
C GLY A 214 -22.38 12.86 3.70
N LEU A 215 -21.72 13.98 4.03
CA LEU A 215 -20.47 14.01 4.79
C LEU A 215 -20.75 13.52 6.22
N SER A 216 -19.85 12.72 6.79
CA SER A 216 -19.89 12.42 8.23
C SER A 216 -19.60 13.69 9.04
N SER A 217 -20.07 13.75 10.29
CA SER A 217 -19.87 14.93 11.16
C SER A 217 -18.40 15.32 11.34
N ALA A 218 -17.49 14.34 11.30
CA ALA A 218 -16.04 14.59 11.38
C ALA A 218 -15.44 15.16 10.08
N GLU A 219 -15.96 14.74 8.93
CA GLU A 219 -15.57 15.29 7.62
C GLU A 219 -16.08 16.73 7.47
N ASP A 220 -17.34 16.97 7.87
CA ASP A 220 -17.98 18.29 7.81
C ASP A 220 -17.28 19.29 8.74
N GLN A 221 -16.93 18.90 9.97
CA GLN A 221 -16.18 19.76 10.89
C GLN A 221 -14.79 20.13 10.35
N LYS A 222 -14.10 19.22 9.67
CA LYS A 222 -12.78 19.49 9.08
C LYS A 222 -12.87 20.34 7.83
N LEU A 223 -13.84 20.06 6.96
CA LEU A 223 -14.13 20.89 5.80
C LEU A 223 -14.46 22.32 6.27
N GLY A 224 -15.26 22.46 7.32
CA GLY A 224 -15.55 23.77 7.89
C GLY A 224 -14.32 24.51 8.42
N ARG A 225 -13.34 23.82 9.05
CA ARG A 225 -12.06 24.47 9.44
C ARG A 225 -11.29 25.02 8.24
N VAL A 226 -11.25 24.29 7.13
CA VAL A 226 -10.57 24.74 5.90
C VAL A 226 -11.29 25.92 5.27
N LEU A 227 -12.62 25.94 5.33
CA LEU A 227 -13.48 27.00 4.81
C LEU A 227 -13.55 28.24 5.71
N GLY A 228 -12.61 28.37 6.67
CA GLY A 228 -12.53 29.50 7.60
C GLY A 228 -13.54 29.43 8.75
N GLY A 229 -13.93 28.23 9.17
CA GLY A 229 -14.90 27.99 10.24
C GLY A 229 -16.37 27.98 9.79
N ARG A 230 -16.63 28.11 8.48
CA ARG A 230 -17.99 28.11 7.91
C ARG A 230 -18.49 26.69 7.68
N LYS A 231 -19.80 26.48 7.75
CA LYS A 231 -20.40 25.19 7.38
C LYS A 231 -20.22 24.97 5.88
N ALA A 232 -19.82 23.76 5.49
CA ALA A 232 -19.74 23.44 4.07
C ALA A 232 -21.13 23.46 3.45
N ASP A 233 -21.25 24.08 2.27
CA ASP A 233 -22.44 23.98 1.42
C ASP A 233 -22.10 23.14 0.18
N PRO A 234 -22.01 21.80 0.35
CA PRO A 234 -21.60 20.92 -0.73
C PRO A 234 -22.72 20.85 -1.78
N GLU A 235 -22.39 21.28 -2.99
CA GLU A 235 -23.26 21.11 -4.16
C GLU A 235 -23.40 19.62 -4.50
N TRP A 236 -22.29 18.88 -4.39
CA TRP A 236 -22.27 17.43 -4.43
C TRP A 236 -21.00 16.89 -3.76
N SER A 237 -21.03 15.60 -3.41
CA SER A 237 -19.86 14.88 -2.94
C SER A 237 -19.80 13.44 -3.47
N ALA A 238 -18.63 13.03 -3.95
CA ALA A 238 -18.42 11.68 -4.48
C ALA A 238 -17.38 10.93 -3.65
N LYS A 239 -17.65 9.65 -3.34
CA LYS A 239 -16.62 8.75 -2.82
C LYS A 239 -15.67 8.36 -3.95
N ILE A 240 -14.39 8.66 -3.76
CA ILE A 240 -13.35 8.38 -4.75
C ILE A 240 -12.13 7.76 -4.09
N LEU A 241 -11.34 7.05 -4.89
CA LEU A 241 -10.02 6.56 -4.53
C LEU A 241 -8.97 7.35 -5.31
N ILE A 242 -8.01 7.95 -4.61
CA ILE A 242 -6.89 8.61 -5.28
C ILE A 242 -5.98 7.55 -5.88
N GLY A 243 -5.82 7.56 -7.21
CA GLY A 243 -4.89 6.73 -7.95
C GLY A 243 -3.44 7.21 -7.80
N PRO A 244 -2.51 6.74 -8.65
CA PRO A 244 -1.15 7.29 -8.71
C PRO A 244 -1.21 8.80 -8.96
N CYS A 245 -0.52 9.59 -8.12
CA CYS A 245 -0.43 11.03 -8.26
C CYS A 245 1.04 11.46 -8.30
N GLN A 246 1.42 12.23 -9.33
CA GLN A 246 2.80 12.67 -9.51
C GLN A 246 2.93 14.14 -9.08
N ARG A 247 3.59 14.37 -7.95
CA ARG A 247 3.88 15.71 -7.40
C ARG A 247 2.65 16.63 -7.28
N PHE A 248 1.46 16.08 -6.98
CA PHE A 248 0.27 16.90 -6.72
C PHE A 248 0.16 17.20 -5.21
N PRO A 249 0.33 18.46 -4.77
CA PRO A 249 0.45 18.80 -3.36
C PRO A 249 -0.78 18.39 -2.54
N GLY A 250 -0.55 17.83 -1.35
CA GLY A 250 -1.61 17.45 -0.41
C GLY A 250 -2.30 16.12 -0.70
N PHE A 251 -2.17 15.55 -1.91
CA PHE A 251 -2.79 14.26 -2.25
C PHE A 251 -1.86 13.08 -1.97
N THR A 252 -2.42 12.00 -1.43
CA THR A 252 -1.68 10.75 -1.19
C THR A 252 -2.29 9.62 -2.01
N ALA A 253 -1.49 9.01 -2.89
CA ALA A 253 -1.90 7.86 -3.70
C ALA A 253 -2.44 6.70 -2.85
N MET A 254 -3.41 5.98 -3.43
CA MET A 254 -4.12 4.83 -2.84
C MET A 254 -4.88 5.18 -1.55
N THR A 255 -5.36 6.42 -1.45
CA THR A 255 -6.20 6.88 -0.35
C THR A 255 -7.64 7.01 -0.81
N SER A 256 -8.55 6.29 -0.18
CA SER A 256 -9.99 6.50 -0.33
C SER A 256 -10.43 7.72 0.47
N GLY A 257 -11.39 8.47 -0.07
CA GLY A 257 -11.98 9.63 0.59
C GLY A 257 -13.18 10.15 -0.17
N ARG A 258 -13.59 11.36 0.19
CA ARG A 258 -14.66 12.10 -0.47
C ARG A 258 -14.11 13.31 -1.18
N LEU A 259 -14.49 13.47 -2.43
CA LEU A 259 -14.34 14.71 -3.18
C LEU A 259 -15.62 15.53 -3.00
N VAL A 260 -15.49 16.80 -2.69
CA VAL A 260 -16.58 17.72 -2.40
C VAL A 260 -16.44 18.94 -3.28
N ALA A 261 -17.50 19.26 -4.03
CA ALA A 261 -17.63 20.50 -4.75
C ALA A 261 -18.50 21.46 -3.94
N GLU A 262 -18.02 22.67 -3.69
CA GLU A 262 -18.72 23.68 -2.89
C GLU A 262 -19.32 24.76 -3.80
N SER A 263 -20.61 25.07 -3.64
CA SER A 263 -21.35 26.04 -4.47
C SER A 263 -20.69 27.42 -4.54
N SER A 264 -20.04 27.85 -3.45
CA SER A 264 -19.43 29.18 -3.31
C SER A 264 -18.06 29.33 -3.99
N SER A 265 -17.41 28.21 -4.37
CA SER A 265 -16.04 28.18 -4.91
C SER A 265 -15.96 27.32 -6.18
N PRO A 266 -16.35 27.83 -7.36
CA PRO A 266 -16.41 27.02 -8.58
C PRO A 266 -15.03 26.48 -9.00
N GLY A 267 -13.95 27.26 -8.89
CA GLY A 267 -12.61 26.84 -9.36
C GLY A 267 -11.85 25.85 -8.47
N CYS A 268 -12.45 25.37 -7.38
CA CYS A 268 -11.79 24.53 -6.40
C CYS A 268 -12.68 23.41 -5.88
N LEU A 269 -12.11 22.21 -5.72
CA LEU A 269 -12.73 21.11 -4.99
C LEU A 269 -11.92 20.75 -3.75
N HIS A 270 -12.59 20.11 -2.79
CA HIS A 270 -11.98 19.68 -1.54
C HIS A 270 -12.02 18.16 -1.45
N PHE A 271 -10.86 17.55 -1.20
CA PHE A 271 -10.76 16.13 -0.93
C PHE A 271 -10.54 15.92 0.57
N VAL A 272 -11.39 15.08 1.17
CA VAL A 272 -11.27 14.65 2.56
C VAL A 272 -11.03 13.14 2.58
N GLY A 273 -9.82 12.73 2.96
CA GLY A 273 -9.40 11.34 2.96
C GLY A 273 -8.89 10.88 4.32
N CYS A 274 -8.72 9.58 4.51
CA CYS A 274 -8.17 9.02 5.75
C CYS A 274 -6.79 8.39 5.52
N ARG A 275 -5.77 8.92 6.20
CA ARG A 275 -4.39 8.43 6.20
C ARG A 275 -4.05 7.87 7.57
N TRP A 276 -3.85 6.56 7.66
CA TRP A 276 -3.43 5.87 8.90
C TRP A 276 -4.31 6.29 10.11
N MET A 277 -5.63 6.19 9.92
CA MET A 277 -6.69 6.61 10.85
C MET A 277 -6.86 8.13 11.09
N ARG A 278 -6.01 8.97 10.50
CA ARG A 278 -6.17 10.44 10.56
C ARG A 278 -6.83 10.95 9.29
N LEU A 279 -7.98 11.63 9.43
CA LEU A 279 -8.54 12.38 8.31
C LEU A 279 -7.60 13.54 7.93
N TYR A 280 -7.31 13.70 6.64
CA TYR A 280 -6.59 14.83 6.08
C TYR A 280 -7.40 15.47 4.96
N HIS A 281 -7.05 16.72 4.65
CA HIS A 281 -7.69 17.51 3.61
C HIS A 281 -6.67 17.86 2.52
N ALA A 282 -7.13 17.90 1.27
CA ALA A 282 -6.37 18.41 0.14
C ALA A 282 -7.27 19.29 -0.75
N LYS A 283 -6.68 20.35 -1.32
CA LYS A 283 -7.36 21.28 -2.21
C LYS A 283 -7.04 20.92 -3.66
N LEU A 284 -8.05 20.71 -4.48
CA LEU A 284 -7.93 20.48 -5.92
C LEU A 284 -8.28 21.78 -6.66
N VAL A 285 -7.27 22.48 -7.15
CA VAL A 285 -7.45 23.64 -8.03
C VAL A 285 -7.48 23.14 -9.46
N LEU A 286 -8.48 23.57 -10.24
CA LEU A 286 -8.72 23.08 -11.60
C LEU A 286 -7.98 23.87 -12.69
N ASP A 287 -7.43 25.03 -12.33
CA ASP A 287 -6.72 25.91 -13.25
C ASP A 287 -5.54 25.20 -13.93
N GLY A 288 -5.41 25.38 -15.24
CA GLY A 288 -4.38 24.75 -16.06
C GLY A 288 -4.46 23.23 -16.17
N LEU A 289 -5.58 22.60 -15.79
CA LEU A 289 -5.76 21.15 -15.90
C LEU A 289 -6.68 20.75 -17.06
N GLU A 290 -6.23 19.78 -17.85
CA GLU A 290 -7.06 19.03 -18.78
C GLU A 290 -7.65 17.81 -18.07
N ILE A 291 -8.94 17.55 -18.28
CA ILE A 291 -9.69 16.53 -17.53
C ILE A 291 -10.30 15.57 -18.52
N THR A 292 -9.94 14.30 -18.39
CA THR A 292 -10.44 13.24 -19.27
C THR A 292 -10.89 12.02 -18.47
N GLN A 293 -11.64 11.15 -19.12
CA GLN A 293 -12.06 9.88 -18.56
C GLN A 293 -11.34 8.73 -19.24
N GLU A 294 -10.79 7.83 -18.44
CA GLU A 294 -10.19 6.58 -18.90
C GLU A 294 -10.91 5.40 -18.24
N PRO A 295 -11.77 4.66 -18.96
CA PRO A 295 -12.43 3.49 -18.40
C PRO A 295 -11.42 2.35 -18.20
N ARG A 296 -11.51 1.67 -17.05
CA ARG A 296 -10.73 0.47 -16.71
C ARG A 296 -11.65 -0.65 -16.24
N PHE A 297 -11.11 -1.88 -16.18
CA PHE A 297 -11.91 -3.04 -15.81
C PHE A 297 -12.56 -2.97 -14.41
N PHE A 298 -11.88 -2.36 -13.42
CA PHE A 298 -12.36 -2.22 -12.03
C PHE A 298 -12.67 -0.79 -11.62
N SER A 299 -12.44 0.20 -12.48
CA SER A 299 -12.63 1.60 -12.15
C SER A 299 -12.95 2.45 -13.37
N GLU A 300 -13.68 3.54 -13.13
CA GLU A 300 -13.79 4.67 -14.06
C GLU A 300 -12.80 5.72 -13.56
N ASP A 301 -11.68 5.91 -14.28
CA ASP A 301 -10.63 6.84 -13.85
C ASP A 301 -10.90 8.22 -14.47
N VAL A 302 -11.09 9.23 -13.64
CA VAL A 302 -11.04 10.64 -14.06
C VAL A 302 -9.59 11.10 -13.92
N VAL A 303 -8.95 11.38 -15.03
CA VAL A 303 -7.53 11.68 -15.11
C VAL A 303 -7.33 13.17 -15.37
N LEU A 304 -6.52 13.80 -14.53
CA LEU A 304 -6.15 15.20 -14.63
C LEU A 304 -4.74 15.30 -15.19
N TYR A 305 -4.63 16.00 -16.30
CA TYR A 305 -3.41 16.29 -17.04
C TYR A 305 -3.05 17.76 -16.85
N ASP A 306 -1.75 18.04 -16.82
CA ASP A 306 -1.22 19.39 -16.98
C ASP A 306 -1.25 19.79 -18.47
N LEU A 307 -1.09 21.08 -18.77
CA LEU A 307 -1.01 21.61 -20.14
C LEU A 307 0.12 20.97 -20.97
N ALA A 308 1.15 20.43 -20.30
CA ALA A 308 2.22 19.66 -20.93
C ALA A 308 1.84 18.20 -21.25
N GLY A 309 0.59 17.77 -21.06
CA GLY A 309 0.12 16.39 -21.25
C GLY A 309 0.63 15.41 -20.18
N THR A 310 1.16 15.91 -19.06
CA THR A 310 1.64 15.04 -17.97
C THR A 310 0.51 14.70 -17.00
N ARG A 311 0.34 13.40 -16.71
CA ARG A 311 -0.65 12.91 -15.74
C ARG A 311 -0.30 13.37 -14.32
N LYS A 312 -1.15 14.21 -13.71
CA LYS A 312 -0.91 14.74 -12.36
C LYS A 312 -1.66 13.98 -11.29
N LEU A 313 -2.94 13.71 -11.52
CA LEU A 313 -3.84 13.12 -10.53
C LEU A 313 -4.86 12.20 -11.20
N ILE A 314 -5.14 11.08 -10.55
CA ILE A 314 -6.16 10.14 -11.00
C ILE A 314 -7.19 10.02 -9.89
N LEU A 315 -8.44 10.33 -10.19
CA LEU A 315 -9.58 10.13 -9.30
C LEU A 315 -10.31 8.87 -9.76
N ARG A 316 -10.18 7.79 -9.02
CA ARG A 316 -10.80 6.50 -9.36
C ARG A 316 -12.16 6.38 -8.74
N LEU A 317 -13.15 6.13 -9.59
CA LEU A 317 -14.49 5.74 -9.17
C LEU A 317 -14.65 4.23 -9.38
N PRO A 318 -15.41 3.51 -8.53
CA PRO A 318 -15.66 2.09 -8.75
C PRO A 318 -16.33 1.84 -10.11
N SER A 319 -15.95 0.76 -10.83
CA SER A 319 -16.57 0.40 -12.12
C SER A 319 -18.10 0.23 -12.00
N GLY A 320 -18.83 0.53 -13.08
CA GLY A 320 -20.30 0.52 -13.11
C GLY A 320 -20.92 1.91 -12.94
N HIS A 321 -20.09 2.93 -12.72
CA HIS A 321 -20.51 4.32 -12.52
C HIS A 321 -20.09 5.23 -13.69
N ARG A 322 -20.04 4.71 -14.92
CA ARG A 322 -19.59 5.46 -16.09
C ARG A 322 -20.34 6.78 -16.25
N ALA A 323 -21.67 6.76 -16.11
CA ALA A 323 -22.49 7.97 -16.15
C ALA A 323 -22.15 8.97 -15.02
N MET A 324 -21.81 8.50 -13.82
CA MET A 324 -21.35 9.38 -12.74
C MET A 324 -19.97 9.97 -13.03
N ALA A 325 -19.04 9.17 -13.55
CA ALA A 325 -17.72 9.65 -13.94
C ALA A 325 -17.82 10.69 -15.06
N ASN A 326 -18.67 10.47 -16.07
CA ASN A 326 -18.97 11.47 -17.12
C ASN A 326 -19.49 12.77 -16.51
N ARG A 327 -20.50 12.69 -15.63
CA ARG A 327 -21.06 13.88 -14.97
C ARG A 327 -20.04 14.61 -14.13
N ILE A 328 -19.17 13.89 -13.42
CA ILE A 328 -18.08 14.52 -12.67
C ILE A 328 -17.12 15.23 -13.63
N VAL A 329 -16.72 14.61 -14.75
CA VAL A 329 -15.85 15.24 -15.76
C VAL A 329 -16.50 16.50 -16.34
N GLU A 330 -17.75 16.42 -16.79
CA GLU A 330 -18.52 17.55 -17.31
C GLU A 330 -18.58 18.69 -16.28
N HIS A 331 -18.88 18.36 -15.01
CA HIS A 331 -18.94 19.35 -13.94
C HIS A 331 -17.60 20.00 -13.64
N LEU A 332 -16.52 19.21 -13.63
CA LEU A 332 -15.17 19.72 -13.41
C LEU A 332 -14.74 20.65 -14.55
N ILE A 333 -15.06 20.31 -15.80
CA ILE A 333 -14.77 21.17 -16.96
C ILE A 333 -15.56 22.48 -16.86
N GLN A 334 -16.87 22.41 -16.63
CA GLN A 334 -17.72 23.60 -16.47
C GLN A 334 -17.23 24.51 -15.35
N ARG A 335 -16.82 23.93 -14.22
CA ARG A 335 -16.27 24.65 -13.07
C ARG A 335 -14.93 25.33 -13.35
N ARG A 336 -14.04 24.64 -14.06
CA ARG A 336 -12.76 25.21 -14.50
C ARG A 336 -13.01 26.41 -15.41
N ASP A 337 -13.92 26.25 -16.36
CA ASP A 337 -14.21 27.28 -17.37
C ASP A 337 -14.93 28.49 -16.73
N ALA A 338 -15.82 28.27 -15.76
CA ALA A 338 -16.47 29.33 -14.99
C ALA A 338 -15.52 30.07 -14.03
N ALA A 339 -14.38 29.47 -13.69
CA ALA A 339 -13.37 30.07 -12.81
C ALA A 339 -12.33 30.92 -13.55
N LEU A 340 -12.26 30.82 -14.89
CA LEU A 340 -11.42 31.69 -15.72
C LEU A 340 -12.02 33.10 -15.74
N PRO A 341 -11.22 34.17 -15.59
CA PRO A 341 -11.72 35.52 -15.76
C PRO A 341 -12.26 35.68 -17.19
N MET A 342 -13.52 36.14 -17.31
CA MET A 342 -14.12 36.47 -18.60
C MET A 342 -13.16 37.38 -19.39
N PRO A 343 -12.90 37.11 -20.69
CA PRO A 343 -12.08 38.02 -21.47
C PRO A 343 -12.73 39.39 -21.47
N SER A 344 -12.01 40.39 -20.95
CA SER A 344 -12.45 41.78 -20.88
C SER A 344 -12.89 42.26 -22.25
N GLY A 345 -14.09 42.84 -22.29
CA GLY A 345 -14.83 43.33 -23.45
C GLY A 345 -14.04 43.57 -24.74
N ARG A 346 -14.46 42.88 -25.80
CA ARG A 346 -14.40 43.47 -27.14
C ARG A 346 -15.18 44.79 -27.07
N VAL A 347 -14.44 45.88 -27.21
CA VAL A 347 -14.96 47.23 -27.42
C VAL A 347 -16.05 47.16 -28.49
N MET A 348 -17.29 47.46 -28.10
CA MET A 348 -18.33 47.87 -29.03
C MET A 348 -17.88 49.21 -29.63
N LEU A 349 -17.35 49.20 -30.84
CA LEU A 349 -17.31 50.41 -31.67
C LEU A 349 -18.73 50.64 -32.19
N ALA A 350 -19.50 51.40 -31.41
CA ALA A 350 -20.61 52.16 -31.93
C ALA A 350 -20.02 53.41 -32.59
N GLU A 351 -19.79 53.37 -33.90
CA GLU A 351 -19.56 54.58 -34.69
C GLU A 351 -20.91 55.21 -35.00
N ALA A 352 -21.25 56.24 -34.20
CA ALA A 352 -22.23 57.24 -34.54
C ALA A 352 -21.65 58.61 -34.16
N GLU A 353 -20.86 59.20 -35.05
CA GLU A 353 -20.72 60.65 -35.12
C GLU A 353 -21.11 61.08 -36.54
N GLY A 354 -22.21 61.83 -36.61
CA GLY A 354 -22.64 62.52 -37.81
C GLY A 354 -21.96 63.88 -37.96
N GLU A 355 -21.86 64.30 -39.21
CA GLU A 355 -21.89 65.68 -39.72
C GLU A 355 -20.86 66.70 -39.21
N LYS A 356 -19.98 67.12 -40.13
CA LYS A 356 -19.98 68.52 -40.60
C LYS A 356 -19.28 68.69 -41.96
N GLU A 357 -19.98 69.39 -42.84
CA GLU A 357 -19.58 69.90 -44.16
C GLU A 357 -18.22 70.61 -44.18
N VAL A 358 -17.48 70.53 -45.30
CA VAL A 358 -17.01 71.71 -46.08
C VAL A 358 -16.79 71.30 -47.55
N SER A 359 -17.45 72.05 -48.43
CA SER A 359 -17.32 72.24 -49.88
C SER A 359 -15.89 72.29 -50.46
N ALA A 360 -15.66 71.75 -51.66
CA ALA A 360 -15.17 72.49 -52.84
C ALA A 360 -14.82 71.57 -54.03
N ASP A 361 -15.62 71.73 -55.10
CA ASP A 361 -15.20 71.97 -56.49
C ASP A 361 -14.30 71.02 -57.31
N LEU A 362 -14.90 70.66 -58.47
CA LEU A 362 -14.37 70.73 -59.85
C LEU A 362 -13.55 69.56 -60.43
N VAL A 363 -14.28 68.85 -61.33
CA VAL A 363 -13.90 68.12 -62.57
C VAL A 363 -13.27 66.73 -62.43
#